data_AF-A0A9X8SX73-F1
#
_entry.id   AF-A0A9X8SX73-F1
#
_cell.length_a   1.000
_cell.length_b   1.000
_cell.length_c   1.000
_cell.angle_alpha   90.00
_cell.angle_beta   90.00
_cell.angle_gamma   90.00
#
_symmetry.space_group_name_H-M   'P 1'
#
loop_
_entity.id
_entity.type
_entity.pdbx_description
1 polymer ?
#
loop_
_entity_poly.entity_id
_entity_poly.type
_entity_poly.pdbx_seq_one_letter_code
_entity_poly.pdbx_strand_id
1 'polypeptide(L)' 'MNDIEIYSILVSRIEYSDGTGLKVRPAVVVKFNDEVIKTLRLTTKYENESDYIKGQYLEVIDWAKAN' A
#
# COMPACT_ATOMS: atom_id res chain seq x y z
N MET A 1 18.65 7.26 -2.92
CA MET A 1 17.52 7.07 -1.97
C MET A 1 18.01 6.08 -0.95
N ASN A 2 17.99 6.42 0.33
CA ASN A 2 18.40 5.51 1.40
C ASN A 2 17.61 4.19 1.30
N ASP A 3 18.28 3.09 1.59
CA ASP A 3 17.84 1.72 1.33
C ASP A 3 16.37 1.49 1.69
N ILE A 4 15.54 1.31 0.65
CA ILE A 4 14.15 0.93 0.84
C ILE A 4 14.13 -0.55 1.18
N GLU A 5 13.84 -0.88 2.44
CA GLU A 5 13.73 -2.25 2.88
C GLU A 5 12.37 -2.85 2.53
N ILE A 6 12.37 -4.15 2.22
CA ILE A 6 11.14 -4.93 2.11
C ILE A 6 10.42 -4.87 3.46
N TYR A 7 9.10 -4.67 3.42
CA TYR A 7 8.20 -4.44 4.55
C TYR A 7 8.29 -3.07 5.24
N SER A 8 9.09 -2.14 4.72
CA SER A 8 8.98 -0.73 5.12
C SER A 8 7.63 -0.13 4.69
N ILE A 9 7.11 0.78 5.52
CA ILE A 9 5.95 1.62 5.18
C ILE A 9 6.44 2.93 4.58
N LEU A 10 5.95 3.25 3.39
CA LEU A 10 6.23 4.50 2.69
C LEU A 10 4.93 5.30 2.53
N VAL A 11 5.00 6.62 2.62
CA VAL A 11 3.91 7.50 2.18
C VAL A 11 4.21 7.93 0.76
N SER A 12 3.36 7.53 -0.19
CA SER A 12 3.58 7.80 -1.62
C SER A 12 2.31 8.28 -2.33
N ARG A 13 2.50 8.95 -3.46
CA ARG A 13 1.44 9.25 -4.44
C ARG A 13 1.24 8.02 -5.30
N ILE A 14 0.07 7.41 -5.21
CA ILE A 14 -0.29 6.22 -5.99
C ILE A 14 -1.37 6.62 -6.98
N GLU A 15 -1.06 6.50 -8.27
CA GLU A 15 -1.98 6.70 -9.38
C GLU A 15 -3.08 5.63 -9.39
N TYR A 16 -4.27 6.02 -9.81
CA TYR A 16 -5.34 5.07 -10.11
C TYR A 16 -5.05 4.33 -11.41
N SER A 17 -5.47 3.08 -11.50
CA SER A 17 -5.25 2.24 -12.69
C SER A 17 -5.93 2.77 -13.95
N ASP A 18 -6.94 3.63 -13.79
CA ASP A 18 -7.66 4.29 -14.88
C ASP A 18 -7.05 5.64 -15.30
N GLY A 19 -5.96 6.08 -14.65
CA GLY A 19 -5.29 7.35 -14.93
C GLY A 19 -6.09 8.60 -14.56
N THR A 20 -7.24 8.46 -13.89
CA THR A 20 -8.13 9.60 -13.57
C THR A 20 -7.61 10.48 -12.44
N GLY A 21 -6.55 10.05 -11.76
CA GLY A 21 -5.93 10.81 -10.68
C GLY A 21 -5.00 9.97 -9.82
N LEU A 22 -4.74 10.49 -8.62
CA LEU A 22 -3.85 9.89 -7.64
C LEU A 22 -4.37 10.06 -6.23
N LYS A 23 -3.84 9.26 -5.31
CA LYS A 23 -4.07 9.40 -3.87
C LYS A 23 -2.76 9.24 -3.10
N VAL A 24 -2.53 10.14 -2.15
CA VAL A 24 -1.45 9.99 -1.17
C VAL A 24 -1.89 8.98 -0.12
N ARG A 25 -1.12 7.90 0.07
CA ARG A 25 -1.43 6.87 1.06
C ARG A 25 -0.19 6.13 1.54
N PRO A 26 -0.23 5.57 2.77
CA PRO A 26 0.74 4.57 3.19
C PRO A 26 0.67 3.33 2.31
N ALA A 27 1.83 2.77 1.99
CA ALA A 27 1.96 1.53 1.24
C ALA A 27 3.16 0.72 1.77
N VAL A 28 2.99 -0.60 1.83
CA VAL A 28 4.00 -1.53 2.32
C VAL A 28 4.81 -2.02 1.14
N VAL A 29 6.13 -1.89 1.20
CA VAL A 29 7.04 -2.43 0.20
C VAL A 29 7.02 -3.95 0.27
N VAL A 30 6.68 -4.63 -0.82
CA VAL A 30 6.73 -6.11 -0.90
C VAL A 30 7.78 -6.60 -1.89
N LYS A 31 8.25 -5.72 -2.78
CA LYS A 31 9.39 -5.97 -3.65
C LYS A 31 10.05 -4.65 -3.98
N PHE A 32 11.36 -4.62 -3.92
CA PHE A 32 12.17 -3.50 -4.40
C PHE A 32 13.26 -4.05 -5.30
N ASN A 33 13.38 -3.50 -6.50
CA ASN A 33 14.59 -3.57 -7.32
C ASN A 33 14.94 -2.14 -7.74
N ASP A 34 16.06 -1.98 -8.46
CA ASP A 34 16.62 -0.66 -8.80
C ASP A 34 15.65 0.28 -9.58
N GLU A 35 14.53 -0.24 -10.09
CA GLU A 35 13.57 0.51 -10.92
C GLU A 35 12.11 0.47 -10.41
N VAL A 36 11.70 -0.59 -9.69
CA VAL A 36 10.30 -0.86 -9.36
C VAL A 36 10.12 -1.19 -7.88
N ILE A 37 9.33 -0.34 -7.20
CA ILE A 37 8.77 -0.65 -5.88
C ILE A 37 7.39 -1.27 -6.10
N LYS A 38 7.25 -2.58 -5.82
CA LYS A 38 5.93 -3.20 -5.67
C LYS A 38 5.46 -2.95 -4.26
N THR A 39 4.26 -2.37 -4.13
CA THR A 39 3.66 -2.09 -2.82
C THR A 39 2.29 -2.74 -2.67
N LEU A 40 1.95 -3.19 -1.47
CA LEU A 40 0.56 -3.44 -1.08
C LEU A 40 0.00 -2.22 -0.36
N ARG A 41 -1.27 -1.90 -0.64
CA ARG A 41 -1.97 -0.75 -0.04
C ARG A 41 -2.53 -1.14 1.32
N LEU A 42 -2.68 -0.19 2.24
CA LEU A 42 -3.40 -0.41 3.50
C LEU A 42 -4.85 0.06 3.38
N THR A 43 -5.80 -0.69 3.93
CA THR A 43 -7.21 -0.28 4.02
C THR A 43 -7.85 -0.79 5.30
N THR A 44 -8.66 0.07 5.94
CA THR A 44 -9.51 -0.30 7.08
C THR A 44 -10.85 -0.88 6.63
N LYS A 45 -11.12 -0.91 5.32
CA LYS A 45 -12.36 -1.43 4.73
C LYS A 45 -12.17 -2.77 4.03
N TYR A 46 -11.10 -3.48 4.34
CA TYR A 46 -10.68 -4.71 3.63
C TYR A 46 -11.84 -5.68 3.42
N GLU A 47 -12.63 -5.94 4.46
CA GLU A 47 -13.78 -6.85 4.41
C GLU A 47 -14.84 -6.51 3.36
N ASN A 48 -15.03 -5.22 3.07
CA ASN A 48 -16.08 -4.75 2.16
C ASN A 48 -15.62 -4.70 0.69
N GLU A 49 -14.37 -5.05 0.40
CA GLU A 49 -13.81 -5.02 -0.96
C GLU A 49 -14.00 -6.37 -1.67
N SER A 50 -13.99 -6.36 -3.01
CA SER A 50 -14.04 -7.58 -3.80
C SER A 50 -12.74 -8.38 -3.67
N ASP A 51 -12.77 -9.70 -3.91
CA ASP A 51 -11.57 -10.56 -3.82
C ASP A 51 -10.43 -10.08 -4.73
N TYR A 52 -10.77 -9.57 -5.91
CA TYR A 52 -9.81 -8.96 -6.83
C TYR A 52 -9.12 -7.72 -6.22
N ILE A 53 -9.88 -6.89 -5.51
CA ILE A 53 -9.35 -5.70 -4.84
C ILE A 53 -8.57 -6.13 -3.60
N LYS A 54 -9.08 -7.05 -2.78
CA LYS A 54 -8.42 -7.59 -1.57
C LYS A 54 -6.99 -8.07 -1.84
N GLY A 55 -6.74 -8.74 -2.96
CA GLY A 55 -5.38 -9.17 -3.34
C GLY A 55 -4.34 -8.05 -3.55
N GLN A 56 -4.77 -6.77 -3.55
CA GLN A 56 -3.91 -5.58 -3.68
C GLN A 56 -3.68 -4.87 -2.34
N TYR A 57 -4.29 -5.34 -1.25
CA TYR A 57 -4.21 -4.71 0.07
C TYR A 57 -3.67 -5.68 1.12
N LEU A 58 -2.98 -5.12 2.11
CA LEU A 58 -2.78 -5.82 3.38
C LEU A 58 -3.95 -5.49 4.30
N GLU A 59 -4.48 -6.53 4.92
CA GLU A 59 -5.48 -6.42 5.96
C GLU A 59 -4.84 -5.86 7.24
N VAL A 60 -5.48 -4.86 7.84
CA VAL A 60 -5.11 -4.38 9.17
C VAL A 60 -5.94 -5.16 10.19
N ILE A 61 -5.33 -6.21 10.75
CA ILE A 61 -6.00 -7.14 11.67
C ILE A 61 -6.12 -6.55 13.08
N ASP A 62 -5.13 -5.76 13.51
CA ASP A 62 -5.10 -5.11 14.80
C ASP A 62 -4.61 -3.67 14.62
N TRP A 63 -5.37 -2.70 15.16
CA TRP A 63 -5.02 -1.29 15.09
C TRP A 63 -5.07 -0.67 16.48
N ALA A 64 -3.93 -0.13 16.91
CA ALA A 64 -3.86 0.71 18.10
C ALA A 64 -3.86 2.17 17.67
N LYS A 65 -4.69 2.99 18.33
CA LYS A 65 -4.62 4.43 18.17
C LYS A 65 -3.31 4.92 18.80
N ALA A 66 -2.48 5.62 18.03
CA ALA A 66 -1.34 6.33 18.61
C ALA A 66 -1.86 7.41 19.58
N ASN A 67 -1.35 7.42 20.80
CA ASN A 67 -1.60 8.47 21.80
C ASN A 67 -0.64 9.63 21.60
#